data_AF-A0A958L1V1-F1
#
_entry.id   AF-A0A958L1V1-F1
#
_cell.length_a   1.000
_cell.length_b   1.000
_cell.length_c   1.000
_cell.angle_alpha   90.00
_cell.angle_beta   90.00
_cell.angle_gamma   90.00
#
_symmetry.space_group_name_H-M   'P 1'
#
loop_
_entity.id
_entity.type
_entity.pdbx_description
1 polymer ?
#
loop_
_entity_poly.entity_id
_entity_poly.type
_entity_poly.pdbx_seq_one_letter_code
_entity_poly.pdbx_strand_id
1 'polypeptide(L)'
;MSQCTSLISAILLSLSLVASSGCSTADTESKKVPRVNRIAHSQLPPAPTYNRLRWVHAPETLPVRELQYQTAGIDQRPLLLPVIHFEIQDKSLREASQVLAAATRYGVYCSSLVAERKVTLNSLGTVDELAAEISQQTETRVVVDHSNKEIRVLSGKVSEERFFEGEEGEQ
;
A
#
# COMPACT_ATOMS: atom_id res chain seq x y z
N MET A 1 -24.91 46.62 2.69
CA MET A 1 -25.36 45.83 1.52
C MET A 1 -24.80 46.37 0.19
N SER A 2 -23.53 46.78 0.10
CA SER A 2 -22.99 47.50 -1.08
C SER A 2 -21.88 46.74 -1.85
N GLN A 3 -21.61 45.48 -1.51
CA GLN A 3 -20.51 44.71 -2.12
C GLN A 3 -20.95 43.70 -3.20
N CYS A 4 -22.26 43.46 -3.39
CA CYS A 4 -22.74 42.45 -4.35
C CYS A 4 -22.90 42.95 -5.80
N THR A 5 -22.85 44.27 -6.07
CA THR A 5 -23.12 44.79 -7.43
C THR A 5 -21.89 44.87 -8.34
N SER A 6 -20.66 44.73 -7.81
CA SER A 6 -19.44 44.82 -8.63
C SER A 6 -19.08 43.52 -9.35
N LEU A 7 -19.49 42.36 -8.82
CA LEU A 7 -19.18 41.06 -9.42
C LEU A 7 -20.03 40.76 -10.67
N ILE A 8 -21.23 41.32 -10.76
CA ILE A 8 -22.16 41.05 -11.87
C ILE A 8 -21.73 41.77 -13.16
N SER A 9 -21.14 42.97 -13.06
CA SER A 9 -20.68 43.73 -14.23
C SER A 9 -19.42 43.13 -14.87
N ALA A 10 -18.53 42.53 -14.06
CA ALA A 10 -17.31 41.90 -14.56
C ALA A 10 -17.61 40.64 -15.41
N ILE A 11 -18.63 39.86 -15.05
CA ILE A 11 -19.01 38.65 -15.79
C ILE A 11 -19.61 39.02 -17.15
N LEU A 12 -20.48 40.04 -17.21
CA LEU A 12 -21.11 40.48 -18.46
C LEU A 12 -20.10 41.03 -19.49
N LEU A 13 -19.01 41.64 -19.04
CA LEU A 13 -17.96 42.16 -19.91
C LEU A 13 -17.05 41.07 -20.48
N SER A 14 -16.89 39.94 -19.78
CA SER A 14 -16.07 38.83 -20.26
C SER A 14 -16.74 38.00 -21.36
N LEU A 15 -18.08 37.95 -21.38
CA LEU A 15 -18.84 37.12 -22.30
C LEU A 15 -18.93 37.71 -23.73
N SER A 16 -18.80 39.03 -23.90
CA SER A 16 -18.89 39.66 -25.23
C SER A 16 -17.63 39.48 -26.08
N LEU A 17 -16.48 39.15 -25.47
CA LEU A 17 -15.20 39.06 -26.18
C LEU A 17 -15.01 37.74 -26.94
N VAL A 18 -15.79 36.70 -26.62
CA VAL A 18 -15.65 35.37 -27.24
C VAL A 18 -16.46 35.26 -28.55
N ALA A 19 -17.42 36.16 -28.79
CA ALA A 19 -18.34 36.06 -29.93
C ALA A 19 -17.78 36.58 -31.27
N SER A 20 -16.57 37.12 -31.32
CA SER A 20 -16.04 37.83 -32.50
C SER A 20 -14.96 37.09 -33.30
N SER A 21 -14.59 35.86 -32.95
CA SER A 21 -13.62 35.07 -33.73
C SER A 21 -14.30 34.09 -34.69
N GLY A 22 -14.91 34.61 -35.76
CA GLY A 22 -15.41 33.84 -36.91
C GLY A 22 -14.33 33.70 -38.00
N CYS A 23 -13.83 32.48 -38.20
CA CYS A 23 -12.78 32.16 -39.18
C CYS A 23 -13.40 31.91 -40.57
N SER A 24 -13.09 32.80 -41.53
CA SER A 24 -13.46 32.66 -42.94
C SER A 24 -12.43 31.78 -43.65
N THR A 25 -12.83 30.61 -44.15
CA THR A 25 -11.99 29.74 -44.98
C THR A 25 -12.40 29.89 -46.43
N ALA A 26 -11.46 30.38 -47.25
CA ALA A 26 -11.64 30.52 -48.70
C ALA A 26 -11.20 29.22 -49.38
N ASP A 27 -12.14 28.55 -50.04
CA ASP A 27 -11.90 27.36 -50.86
C ASP A 27 -11.01 27.71 -52.06
N THR A 28 -9.87 27.04 -52.17
CA THR A 28 -8.99 27.13 -53.34
C THR A 28 -9.16 25.87 -54.18
N GLU A 29 -9.71 26.03 -55.38
CA GLU A 29 -9.89 24.96 -56.36
C GLU A 29 -8.54 24.34 -56.75
N SER A 30 -8.35 23.06 -56.40
CA SER A 30 -7.14 22.31 -56.73
C SER A 30 -7.18 21.79 -58.18
N LYS A 31 -6.14 22.12 -58.96
CA LYS A 31 -5.96 21.64 -60.34
C LYS A 31 -5.83 20.11 -60.38
N LYS A 32 -6.75 19.45 -61.09
CA LYS A 32 -6.73 17.99 -61.28
C LYS A 32 -5.58 17.58 -62.22
N VAL A 33 -4.57 16.93 -61.66
CA VAL A 33 -3.48 16.30 -62.43
C VAL A 33 -4.00 15.02 -63.11
N PRO A 34 -3.65 14.73 -64.38
CA PRO A 34 -4.13 13.56 -65.10
C PRO A 34 -3.68 12.26 -64.40
N ARG A 35 -4.62 11.32 -64.29
CA ARG A 35 -4.39 10.00 -63.67
C ARG A 35 -3.53 9.14 -64.60
N VAL A 36 -2.25 9.04 -64.28
CA VAL A 36 -1.36 8.02 -64.85
C VAL A 36 -1.64 6.70 -64.14
N ASN A 37 -2.31 5.77 -64.82
CA ASN A 37 -2.55 4.43 -64.26
C ASN A 37 -1.21 3.69 -64.20
N ARG A 38 -0.68 3.51 -62.99
CA ARG A 38 0.52 2.70 -62.75
C ARG A 38 0.25 1.25 -63.10
N ILE A 39 1.25 0.62 -63.73
CA ILE A 39 1.26 -0.80 -64.05
C ILE A 39 1.11 -1.60 -62.75
N ALA A 40 0.20 -2.58 -62.75
CA ALA A 40 -0.04 -3.43 -61.60
C ALA A 40 1.24 -4.21 -61.25
N HIS A 41 1.86 -3.87 -60.13
CA HIS A 41 2.97 -4.65 -59.57
C HIS A 41 2.45 -6.03 -59.14
N SER A 42 3.33 -7.03 -59.20
CA SER A 42 3.01 -8.41 -58.79
C SER A 42 2.43 -8.39 -57.38
N GLN A 43 1.18 -8.84 -57.24
CA GLN A 43 0.59 -9.01 -55.93
C GLN A 43 1.38 -10.11 -55.22
N LEU A 44 2.15 -9.72 -54.19
CA LEU A 44 2.70 -10.70 -53.28
C LEU A 44 1.52 -11.49 -52.69
N PRO A 45 1.64 -12.81 -52.53
CA PRO A 45 0.59 -13.57 -51.87
C PRO A 45 0.33 -12.94 -50.49
N PRO A 46 -0.93 -12.95 -50.02
CA PRO A 46 -1.24 -12.45 -48.70
C PRO A 46 -0.36 -13.18 -47.67
N ALA A 47 0.13 -12.44 -46.67
CA ALA A 47 0.91 -13.02 -45.59
C ALA A 47 0.13 -14.20 -44.97
N PRO A 48 0.79 -15.32 -44.64
CA PRO A 48 0.10 -16.47 -44.09
C PRO A 48 -0.60 -16.08 -42.78
N THR A 49 -1.93 -16.12 -42.79
CA THR A 49 -2.72 -15.91 -41.58
C THR A 49 -2.68 -17.19 -40.77
N TYR A 50 -1.83 -17.25 -39.75
CA TYR A 50 -1.91 -18.31 -38.75
C TYR A 50 -3.23 -18.15 -38.00
N ASN A 51 -4.24 -18.89 -38.44
CA ASN A 51 -5.53 -18.92 -37.76
C ASN A 51 -5.28 -19.47 -36.34
N ARG A 52 -5.62 -18.70 -35.30
CA ARG A 52 -5.48 -19.11 -33.90
C ARG A 52 -6.58 -20.13 -33.57
N LEU A 53 -6.56 -21.29 -34.23
CA LEU A 53 -7.34 -22.44 -33.81
C LEU A 53 -6.59 -23.14 -32.70
N ARG A 54 -6.82 -22.70 -31.47
CA ARG A 54 -7.05 -23.63 -30.38
C ARG A 54 -8.22 -23.09 -29.58
N TRP A 55 -9.25 -23.92 -29.44
CA TRP A 55 -10.10 -23.87 -28.26
C TRP A 55 -9.17 -24.17 -27.08
N VAL A 56 -8.44 -23.15 -26.63
CA VAL A 56 -7.66 -23.25 -25.41
C VAL A 56 -8.73 -23.21 -24.34
N HIS A 57 -9.10 -24.39 -23.83
CA HIS A 57 -9.78 -24.44 -22.55
C HIS A 57 -8.98 -23.52 -21.62
N ALA A 58 -9.66 -22.53 -21.03
CA ALA A 58 -9.06 -21.78 -19.96
C ALA A 58 -8.46 -22.81 -19.00
N PRO A 59 -7.21 -22.61 -18.55
CA PRO A 59 -6.58 -23.57 -17.65
C PRO A 59 -7.59 -23.91 -16.56
N GLU A 60 -7.83 -25.21 -16.35
CA GLU A 60 -8.76 -25.66 -15.32
C GLU A 60 -8.43 -24.91 -14.04
N THR A 61 -9.48 -24.38 -13.39
CA THR A 61 -9.29 -23.76 -12.08
C THR A 61 -8.52 -24.77 -11.24
N LEU A 62 -7.38 -24.35 -10.69
CA LEU A 62 -6.55 -25.20 -9.85
C LEU A 62 -7.49 -26.00 -8.95
N PRO A 63 -7.29 -27.33 -8.82
CA PRO A 63 -8.11 -28.11 -7.90
C PRO A 63 -8.11 -27.36 -6.57
N VAL A 64 -9.24 -27.33 -5.87
CA VAL A 64 -9.32 -26.77 -4.52
C VAL A 64 -8.34 -27.57 -3.69
N ARG A 65 -7.07 -27.14 -3.71
CA ARG A 65 -5.99 -27.71 -2.93
C ARG A 65 -6.49 -27.47 -1.54
N GLU A 66 -6.85 -28.55 -0.85
CA GLU A 66 -7.51 -28.51 0.44
C GLU A 66 -6.85 -27.38 1.22
N LEU A 67 -7.63 -26.32 1.48
CA LEU A 67 -7.19 -25.21 2.28
C LEU A 67 -7.17 -25.72 3.73
N GLN A 68 -6.31 -26.70 4.01
CA GLN A 68 -5.95 -27.13 5.36
C GLN A 68 -5.38 -25.94 6.16
N TYR A 69 -5.04 -24.84 5.48
CA TYR A 69 -4.71 -23.53 6.05
C TYR A 69 -5.88 -22.75 6.67
N GLN A 70 -7.14 -23.15 6.45
CA GLN A 70 -8.30 -22.43 7.01
C GLN A 70 -8.75 -23.00 8.36
N THR A 71 -8.45 -24.26 8.66
CA THR A 71 -8.91 -24.94 9.88
C THR A 71 -7.89 -24.94 11.01
N ALA A 72 -6.59 -24.81 10.72
CA ALA A 72 -5.59 -24.46 11.72
C ALA A 72 -5.77 -22.96 12.05
N GLY A 73 -6.02 -22.64 13.32
CA GLY A 73 -6.27 -21.27 13.77
C GLY A 73 -5.24 -20.26 13.23
N ILE A 74 -5.62 -18.99 13.15
CA ILE A 74 -4.74 -17.89 12.70
C ILE A 74 -3.36 -17.97 13.41
N ASP A 75 -3.34 -18.46 14.64
CA ASP A 75 -2.16 -18.60 15.51
C ASP A 75 -1.16 -19.70 15.09
N GLN A 76 -1.53 -20.65 14.23
CA GLN A 76 -0.65 -21.78 13.86
C GLN A 76 0.10 -21.57 12.53
N ARG A 77 -0.14 -20.44 11.83
CA ARG A 77 0.53 -20.17 10.56
C ARG A 77 1.88 -19.50 10.81
N PRO A 78 2.98 -19.96 10.19
CA PRO A 78 4.26 -19.28 10.29
C PRO A 78 4.13 -17.87 9.69
N LEU A 79 4.30 -16.85 10.54
CA LEU A 79 4.26 -15.46 10.12
C LEU A 79 5.57 -15.14 9.37
N LEU A 80 5.43 -14.70 8.11
CA LEU A 80 6.55 -14.14 7.36
C LEU A 80 6.71 -12.68 7.74
N LEU A 81 7.59 -12.40 8.70
CA LEU A 81 7.88 -11.06 9.18
C LEU A 81 9.07 -10.47 8.41
N PRO A 82 8.98 -9.22 7.92
CA PRO A 82 10.10 -8.57 7.28
C PRO A 82 11.20 -8.29 8.31
N VAL A 83 12.45 -8.51 7.90
CA VAL A 83 13.63 -8.12 8.67
C VAL A 83 13.92 -6.65 8.39
N ILE A 84 14.02 -5.84 9.44
CA ILE A 84 14.26 -4.40 9.35
C ILE A 84 15.52 -4.04 10.14
N HIS A 85 16.31 -3.11 9.59
CA HIS A 85 17.38 -2.47 10.35
C HIS A 85 16.78 -1.31 11.13
N PHE A 86 16.94 -1.32 12.44
CA PHE A 86 16.37 -0.33 13.35
C PHE A 86 17.50 0.35 14.12
N GLU A 87 17.67 1.65 13.86
CA GLU A 87 18.67 2.48 14.51
C GLU A 87 18.00 3.67 15.20
N ILE A 88 18.19 3.76 16.52
CA ILE A 88 17.70 4.86 17.34
C ILE A 88 18.70 5.16 18.46
N GLN A 89 18.93 6.45 18.75
CA GLN A 89 19.91 6.88 19.74
C GLN A 89 19.30 7.92 20.69
N ASP A 90 19.29 7.60 21.99
CA ASP A 90 18.79 8.44 23.09
C ASP A 90 17.38 9.03 22.87
N LYS A 91 16.49 8.25 22.27
CA LYS A 91 15.09 8.65 22.04
C LYS A 91 14.18 8.15 23.14
N SER A 92 13.05 8.82 23.30
CA SER A 92 12.03 8.35 24.24
C SER A 92 11.42 7.03 23.76
N LEU A 93 10.99 6.17 24.68
CA LEU A 93 10.36 4.89 24.37
C LEU A 93 9.10 5.10 23.52
N ARG A 94 8.36 6.19 23.78
CA ARG A 94 7.25 6.63 22.93
C ARG A 94 7.69 6.84 21.48
N GLU A 95 8.74 7.63 21.25
CA GLU A 95 9.26 7.86 19.90
C GLU A 95 9.78 6.57 19.26
N ALA A 96 10.53 5.75 20.00
CA ALA A 96 11.05 4.49 19.52
C ALA A 96 9.92 3.55 19.06
N SER A 97 8.88 3.38 19.88
CA SER A 97 7.72 2.56 19.54
C SER A 97 6.97 3.12 18.32
N GLN A 98 6.83 4.44 18.22
CA GLN A 98 6.17 5.09 17.08
C GLN A 98 6.95 4.90 15.76
N VAL A 99 8.28 4.98 15.80
CA VAL A 99 9.14 4.71 14.64
C VAL A 99 9.03 3.25 14.22
N LEU A 100 9.07 2.33 15.18
CA LEU A 100 8.95 0.89 14.91
C LEU A 100 7.57 0.56 14.30
N ALA A 101 6.50 1.12 14.86
CA ALA A 101 5.15 0.95 14.34
C ALA A 101 4.95 1.59 12.97
N ALA A 102 5.57 2.74 12.70
CA ALA A 102 5.54 3.36 11.38
C ALA A 102 6.22 2.47 10.32
N ALA A 103 7.34 1.83 10.66
CA ALA A 103 8.05 0.92 9.77
C ALA A 103 7.20 -0.32 9.39
N THR A 104 6.37 -0.80 10.32
CA THR A 104 5.56 -2.02 10.17
C THR A 104 4.10 -1.75 9.81
N ARG A 105 3.69 -0.47 9.80
CA ARG A 105 2.31 0.01 9.65
C ARG A 105 1.38 -0.51 10.75
N TYR A 106 1.88 -0.58 11.98
CA TYR A 106 1.11 -0.96 13.16
C TYR A 106 0.61 0.29 13.89
N GLY A 107 -0.41 0.13 14.74
CA GLY A 107 -0.78 1.10 15.77
C GLY A 107 0.20 1.07 16.93
N VAL A 108 0.17 2.10 17.77
CA VAL A 108 0.98 2.18 18.99
C VAL A 108 0.15 2.60 20.17
N TYR A 109 0.34 1.87 21.26
CA TYR A 109 -0.10 2.25 22.58
C TYR A 109 1.11 2.25 23.52
N CYS A 110 1.44 3.41 24.09
CA CYS A 110 2.53 3.53 25.04
C CYS A 110 2.03 4.13 26.36
N SER A 111 2.17 3.39 27.46
CA SER A 111 1.84 3.88 28.80
C SER A 111 2.67 5.12 29.14
N SER A 112 2.01 6.15 29.68
CA SER A 112 2.64 7.42 30.07
C SER A 112 3.71 7.25 31.15
N LEU A 113 3.60 6.22 31.99
CA LEU A 113 4.55 5.93 33.08
C LEU A 113 5.94 5.52 32.56
N VAL A 114 6.02 4.97 31.35
CA VAL A 114 7.25 4.47 30.74
C VAL A 114 7.63 5.20 29.46
N ALA A 115 6.75 6.07 28.95
CA ALA A 115 6.91 6.79 27.69
C ALA A 115 8.22 7.59 27.60
N GLU A 116 8.64 8.21 28.71
CA GLU A 116 9.83 9.08 28.77
C GLU A 116 11.15 8.32 28.97
N ARG A 117 11.12 6.98 29.14
CA ARG A 117 12.36 6.20 29.27
C ARG A 117 13.18 6.31 27.99
N LYS A 118 14.50 6.39 28.14
CA LYS A 118 15.42 6.53 27.01
C LYS A 118 15.84 5.17 26.47
N VAL A 119 15.93 5.07 25.15
CA VAL A 119 16.32 3.86 24.42
C VAL A 119 17.36 4.21 23.37
N THR A 120 18.38 3.37 23.29
CA THR A 120 19.39 3.39 22.23
C THR A 120 19.52 1.98 21.69
N LEU A 121 19.09 1.77 20.45
CA LEU A 121 19.08 0.46 19.80
C LEU A 121 19.69 0.58 18.40
N ASN A 122 20.58 -0.32 18.04
CA ASN A 122 21.10 -0.47 16.68
C ASN A 122 21.21 -1.96 16.38
N SER A 123 20.14 -2.51 15.81
CA SER A 123 19.99 -3.94 15.58
C SER A 123 19.24 -4.20 14.28
N LEU A 124 19.40 -5.40 13.73
CA LEU A 124 18.72 -5.88 12.53
C LEU A 124 17.94 -7.14 12.93
N GLY A 125 16.63 -7.10 12.75
CA GLY A 125 15.77 -8.19 13.21
C GLY A 125 14.32 -8.03 12.76
N THR A 126 13.49 -8.97 13.17
CA THR A 126 12.03 -8.88 13.02
C THR A 126 11.43 -7.93 14.05
N VAL A 127 10.16 -7.57 13.88
CA VAL A 127 9.44 -6.67 14.81
C VAL A 127 9.45 -7.21 16.24
N ASP A 128 9.34 -8.53 16.39
CA ASP A 128 9.26 -9.20 17.69
C ASP A 128 10.62 -9.24 18.37
N GLU A 129 11.68 -9.53 17.60
CA GLU A 129 13.06 -9.49 18.09
C GLU A 129 13.43 -8.08 18.58
N LEU A 130 13.11 -7.06 17.78
CA LEU A 130 13.36 -5.67 18.15
C LEU A 130 12.52 -5.23 19.35
N ALA A 131 11.25 -5.65 19.44
CA ALA A 131 10.40 -5.39 20.59
C ALA A 131 10.95 -6.06 21.86
N ALA A 132 11.46 -7.29 21.74
CA ALA A 132 12.09 -8.02 22.84
C ALA A 132 13.39 -7.34 23.32
N GLU A 133 14.23 -6.85 22.40
CA GLU A 133 15.42 -6.07 22.74
C GLU A 133 15.07 -4.77 23.46
N ILE A 134 14.07 -4.01 22.98
CA ILE A 134 13.57 -2.78 23.64
C ILE A 134 13.04 -3.12 25.05
N SER A 135 12.26 -4.19 25.16
CA SER A 135 11.70 -4.71 26.42
C SER A 135 12.81 -5.00 27.44
N GLN A 136 13.86 -5.73 27.01
CA GLN A 136 15.01 -6.08 27.85
C GLN A 136 15.80 -4.84 28.29
N GLN A 137 16.10 -3.92 27.37
CA GLN A 137 16.89 -2.72 27.67
C GLN A 137 16.18 -1.77 28.63
N THR A 138 14.86 -1.69 28.53
CA THR A 138 14.06 -0.69 29.28
C THR A 138 13.41 -1.24 30.55
N GLU A 139 13.51 -2.54 30.80
CA GLU A 139 12.75 -3.24 31.85
C GLU A 139 11.23 -2.90 31.77
N THR A 140 10.68 -2.92 30.57
CA THR A 140 9.24 -2.72 30.31
C THR A 140 8.66 -3.91 29.58
N ARG A 141 7.33 -4.06 29.58
CA ARG A 141 6.67 -5.12 28.81
C ARG A 141 6.24 -4.54 27.46
N VAL A 142 6.93 -4.93 26.39
CA VAL A 142 6.55 -4.61 25.00
C VAL A 142 5.90 -5.84 24.39
N VAL A 143 4.65 -5.71 23.95
CA VAL A 143 3.87 -6.78 23.30
C VAL A 143 3.51 -6.34 21.89
N VAL A 144 3.82 -7.18 20.91
CA VAL A 144 3.44 -6.99 19.51
C VAL A 144 2.22 -7.86 19.23
N ASP A 145 1.08 -7.23 18.99
CA ASP A 145 -0.15 -7.92 18.63
C ASP A 145 -0.32 -7.86 17.11
N HIS A 146 0.06 -8.94 16.42
CA HIS A 146 -0.05 -9.02 14.96
C HIS A 146 -1.50 -9.09 14.46
N SER A 147 -2.42 -9.62 15.28
CA SER A 147 -3.83 -9.76 14.94
C SER A 147 -4.50 -8.39 14.85
N ASN A 148 -4.25 -7.55 15.85
CA ASN A 148 -4.74 -6.17 15.89
C ASN A 148 -3.79 -5.16 15.22
N LYS A 149 -2.61 -5.62 14.77
CA LYS A 149 -1.53 -4.80 14.20
C LYS A 149 -1.19 -3.63 15.10
N GLU A 150 -0.87 -3.90 16.36
CA GLU A 150 -0.54 -2.86 17.34
C GLU A 150 0.67 -3.25 18.20
N ILE A 151 1.45 -2.25 18.59
CA ILE A 151 2.56 -2.40 19.53
C ILE A 151 2.13 -1.76 20.86
N ARG A 152 2.06 -2.57 21.92
CA ARG A 152 1.64 -2.14 23.25
C ARG A 152 2.85 -2.12 24.19
N VAL A 153 3.18 -0.94 24.71
CA VAL A 153 4.20 -0.75 25.75
C VAL A 153 3.50 -0.51 27.08
N LEU A 154 3.67 -1.46 28.00
CA LEU A 154 3.02 -1.47 29.31
C LEU A 154 4.06 -1.28 30.42
N SER A 155 3.63 -0.63 31.51
CA SER A 155 4.40 -0.57 32.74
C SER A 155 4.30 -1.91 33.47
N GLY A 156 5.34 -2.71 33.41
CA GLY A 156 5.43 -3.99 34.09
C GLY A 156 6.79 -4.59 33.85
N LYS A 157 7.31 -5.31 34.84
CA LYS A 157 8.48 -6.16 34.60
C LYS A 157 8.06 -7.27 33.63
N VAL A 158 8.99 -7.71 32.80
CA VAL A 158 8.84 -8.91 31.98
C VAL A 158 8.62 -10.08 32.94
N SER A 159 7.37 -10.40 33.23
CA SER A 159 7.02 -11.61 33.95
C SER A 159 7.18 -12.74 32.96
N GLU A 160 8.09 -13.66 33.22
CA GLU A 160 8.12 -14.95 32.52
C GLU A 160 6.69 -15.49 32.54
N GLU A 161 6.17 -15.82 31.35
CA GLU A 161 4.86 -16.44 31.23
C GLU A 161 4.92 -17.74 32.02
N ARG A 162 4.40 -17.71 33.24
CA ARG A 162 4.13 -18.94 33.97
C ARG A 162 2.99 -19.58 33.20
N PHE A 163 3.34 -20.54 32.35
CA PHE A 163 2.38 -21.50 31.84
C PHE A 163 1.71 -22.09 33.07
N PHE A 164 0.44 -21.74 33.25
CA PHE A 164 -0.40 -22.45 34.20
C PHE A 164 -0.53 -23.84 33.61
N GLU A 165 0.38 -24.74 34.00
CA GLU A 165 0.17 -26.17 33.84
C GLU A 165 -1.17 -26.44 34.52
N GLY A 166 -2.18 -26.73 33.71
CA GLY A 166 -3.51 -26.98 34.21
C GLY A 166 -3.41 -28.12 35.22
N GLU A 167 -3.81 -27.86 36.45
CA GLU A 167 -4.23 -28.93 37.34
C GLU A 167 -5.39 -29.63 36.64
N GLU A 168 -5.08 -30.70 35.91
CA GLU A 168 -6.06 -31.66 35.43
C GLU A 168 -6.77 -32.19 36.68
N GLY A 169 -7.98 -31.70 36.92
CA GLY A 169 -8.76 -32.10 38.07
C GLY A 169 -8.98 -33.61 38.06
N GLU A 170 -8.33 -34.32 38.98
CA GLU A 170 -8.76 -35.62 39.44
C GLU A 170 -10.14 -35.46 40.09
N GLN A 171 -11.17 -36.04 39.44
CA GLN A 171 -12.50 -36.25 40.00
C GLN A 171 -12.55 -37.55 40.80
#